data_AF-A0A6A0IJ41-F1
#
_entry.id   AF-A0A6A0IJ41-F1
#
_cell.length_a   1.000
_cell.length_b   1.000
_cell.length_c   1.000
_cell.angle_alpha   90.00
_cell.angle_beta   90.00
_cell.angle_gamma   90.00
#
_symmetry.space_group_name_H-M   'P 1'
#
loop_
_entity.id
_entity.type
_entity.pdbx_description
1 polymer ?
#
loop_
_entity_poly.entity_id
_entity_poly.type
_entity_poly.pdbx_seq_one_letter_code
_entity_poly.pdbx_strand_id
1 'polypeptide(L)'
;MTTNAPSAPALHGVLAMFATPQALLAAVRAAKAQGWTRMDAYTPYPVEAVFEELGHHRSKVPLLVLAGALAGACGGFGLAYWSSVVEYPINIGGRPTFSWPAWIPVTFECAVLLGGLAAAIGMILLNRLPQPYHPVFNVPSFAAASRDRYFLCIEADDPKFEPRAAREFLSGLHPLEVSDVED
;
A
#
# COMPACT_ATOMS: atom_id res chain seq x y z
N MET A 1 29.86 -16.41 37.40
CA MET A 1 30.25 -16.03 36.03
C MET A 1 29.38 -16.81 35.06
N THR A 2 28.22 -16.26 34.71
CA THR A 2 27.37 -16.78 33.63
C THR A 2 27.55 -15.82 32.47
N THR A 3 28.23 -16.30 31.42
CA THR A 3 28.44 -15.54 30.20
C THR A 3 27.10 -15.43 29.48
N ASN A 4 26.46 -14.25 29.53
CA ASN A 4 25.37 -13.95 28.60
C ASN A 4 25.99 -13.92 27.21
N ALA A 5 25.75 -14.97 26.42
CA ALA A 5 25.93 -14.88 24.98
C ALA A 5 25.06 -13.72 24.47
N PRO A 6 25.55 -12.83 23.60
CA PRO A 6 24.70 -11.82 23.00
C PRO A 6 23.55 -12.55 22.30
N SER A 7 22.31 -12.29 22.73
CA SER A 7 21.12 -12.70 21.98
C SER A 7 21.31 -12.19 20.56
N ALA A 8 21.29 -13.08 19.56
CA ALA A 8 21.40 -12.68 18.17
C ALA A 8 20.41 -11.53 17.90
N PRO A 9 20.83 -10.45 17.23
CA PRO A 9 19.95 -9.32 16.97
C PRO A 9 18.68 -9.84 16.29
N ALA A 10 17.53 -9.34 16.72
CA ALA A 10 16.26 -9.65 16.07
C ALA A 10 16.39 -9.18 14.61
N LEU A 11 16.23 -10.13 13.68
CA LEU A 11 16.42 -9.89 12.26
C LEU A 11 15.04 -9.70 11.64
N HIS A 12 14.81 -8.56 11.00
CA HIS A 12 13.61 -8.28 10.23
C HIS A 12 13.54 -9.15 8.97
N GLY A 13 14.70 -9.41 8.34
CA GLY A 13 14.80 -10.18 7.12
C GLY A 13 16.17 -10.06 6.44
N VAL A 14 16.29 -10.64 5.25
CA VAL A 14 17.47 -10.47 4.37
C VAL A 14 17.06 -9.72 3.12
N LEU A 15 17.80 -8.65 2.81
CA LEU A 15 17.54 -7.74 1.72
C LEU A 15 18.59 -7.90 0.62
N ALA A 16 18.15 -8.08 -0.62
CA ALA A 16 19.01 -8.14 -1.80
C ALA A 16 18.77 -6.97 -2.74
N MET A 17 19.83 -6.29 -3.17
CA MET A 17 19.80 -5.18 -4.12
C MET A 17 20.09 -5.65 -5.55
N PHE A 18 19.34 -5.15 -6.52
CA PHE A 18 19.46 -5.47 -7.94
C PHE A 18 19.60 -4.20 -8.79
N ALA A 19 20.31 -4.32 -9.92
CA ALA A 19 20.54 -3.22 -10.85
C ALA A 19 19.33 -2.94 -11.76
N THR A 20 18.54 -3.96 -12.08
CA THR A 20 17.48 -3.89 -13.10
C THR A 20 16.18 -4.52 -12.60
N PRO A 21 15.02 -4.06 -13.11
CA PRO A 21 13.73 -4.65 -12.73
C PRO A 21 13.58 -6.10 -13.23
N GLN A 22 14.26 -6.46 -14.33
CA GLN A 22 14.26 -7.85 -14.83
C GLN A 22 14.99 -8.80 -13.89
N ALA A 23 16.12 -8.36 -13.31
CA ALA A 23 16.84 -9.15 -12.31
C ALA A 23 15.99 -9.35 -11.05
N LEU A 24 15.32 -8.29 -10.57
CA LEU A 24 14.37 -8.39 -9.47
C LEU A 24 13.23 -9.37 -9.78
N LEU A 25 12.62 -9.28 -10.96
CA LEU A 25 11.52 -10.18 -11.35
C LEU A 25 11.97 -11.65 -11.39
N ALA A 26 13.17 -11.92 -11.92
CA ALA A 26 13.75 -13.26 -11.91
C ALA A 26 14.00 -13.75 -10.48
N ALA A 27 14.47 -12.88 -9.59
CA ALA A 27 14.68 -13.19 -8.19
C ALA A 27 13.37 -13.51 -7.45
N VAL A 28 12.31 -12.73 -7.66
CA VAL A 28 10.98 -12.98 -7.09
C VAL A 28 10.43 -14.33 -7.54
N ARG A 29 10.53 -14.63 -8.85
CA ARG A 29 10.11 -15.94 -9.39
C ARG A 29 10.89 -17.09 -8.79
N ALA A 30 12.21 -16.95 -8.65
CA ALA A 30 13.06 -17.95 -8.03
C ALA A 30 12.71 -18.14 -6.54
N ALA A 31 12.44 -17.05 -5.82
CA ALA A 31 12.07 -17.10 -4.40
C ALA A 31 10.73 -17.82 -4.22
N LYS A 32 9.74 -17.48 -5.03
CA LYS A 32 8.43 -18.14 -5.05
C LYS A 32 8.54 -19.63 -5.42
N ALA A 33 9.37 -19.97 -6.41
CA ALA A 33 9.62 -21.36 -6.79
C ALA A 33 10.30 -22.17 -5.67
N GLN A 34 11.09 -21.53 -4.82
CA GLN A 34 11.64 -22.14 -3.61
C GLN A 34 10.63 -22.25 -2.46
N GLY A 35 9.42 -21.70 -2.59
CA GLY A 35 8.37 -21.78 -1.58
C GLY A 35 8.46 -20.71 -0.49
N TRP A 36 9.22 -19.64 -0.71
CA TRP A 36 9.15 -18.45 0.14
C TRP A 36 7.77 -17.78 -0.05
N THR A 37 7.15 -17.35 1.04
CA THR A 37 5.77 -16.81 1.07
C THR A 37 5.67 -15.39 1.62
N ARG A 38 6.55 -15.00 2.55
CA ARG A 38 6.65 -13.64 3.10
C ARG A 38 7.84 -12.92 2.46
N MET A 39 7.53 -12.12 1.45
CA MET A 39 8.52 -11.34 0.73
C MET A 39 7.90 -10.04 0.24
N ASP A 40 8.74 -8.99 0.24
CA ASP A 40 8.38 -7.67 -0.24
C ASP A 40 9.43 -7.18 -1.24
N ALA A 41 8.97 -6.47 -2.28
CA ALA A 41 9.84 -5.83 -3.24
C ALA A 41 9.72 -4.31 -3.17
N TYR A 42 10.87 -3.65 -3.14
CA TYR A 42 10.96 -2.18 -3.11
C TYR A 42 11.53 -1.68 -4.42
N THR A 43 10.75 -0.86 -5.13
CA THR A 43 11.09 -0.35 -6.46
C THR A 43 10.87 1.16 -6.52
N PRO A 44 11.68 1.91 -7.29
CA PRO A 44 11.55 3.37 -7.39
C PRO A 44 10.31 3.82 -8.17
N TYR A 45 9.71 2.91 -8.93
CA TYR A 45 8.45 3.10 -9.66
C TYR A 45 7.67 1.78 -9.72
N PRO A 46 6.38 1.79 -10.07
CA PRO A 46 5.57 0.58 -10.17
C PRO A 46 6.08 -0.36 -11.28
N VAL A 47 6.43 -1.59 -10.91
CA VAL A 47 6.80 -2.65 -11.87
C VAL A 47 5.69 -3.71 -11.84
N GLU A 48 4.74 -3.61 -12.78
CA GLU A 48 3.53 -4.44 -12.81
C GLU A 48 3.84 -5.94 -12.73
N ALA A 49 4.85 -6.39 -13.49
CA ALA A 49 5.25 -7.80 -13.50
C ALA A 49 5.72 -8.30 -12.13
N VAL A 50 6.37 -7.46 -11.32
CA VAL A 50 6.79 -7.83 -9.95
C VAL A 50 5.57 -7.91 -9.04
N PHE A 51 4.64 -6.97 -9.18
CA PHE A 51 3.41 -6.92 -8.38
C PHE A 51 2.52 -8.14 -8.62
N GLU A 52 2.36 -8.55 -9.89
CA GLU A 52 1.64 -9.77 -10.27
C GLU A 52 2.30 -11.03 -9.68
N GLU A 53 3.64 -11.12 -9.72
CA GLU A 53 4.35 -12.29 -9.18
C GLU A 53 4.28 -12.39 -7.66
N LEU A 54 4.31 -11.26 -6.95
CA LEU A 54 4.11 -11.19 -5.50
C LEU A 54 2.67 -11.51 -5.06
N GLY A 55 1.72 -11.60 -5.99
CA GLY A 55 0.37 -12.07 -5.70
C GLY A 55 -0.54 -11.04 -5.04
N HIS A 56 -0.23 -9.75 -5.15
CA HIS A 56 -1.01 -8.66 -4.55
C HIS A 56 -2.28 -8.33 -5.37
N HIS A 57 -3.22 -9.26 -5.48
CA HIS A 57 -4.28 -9.12 -6.48
C HIS A 57 -5.49 -8.27 -6.07
N ARG A 58 -5.67 -7.89 -4.79
CA ARG A 58 -6.91 -7.19 -4.35
C ARG A 58 -6.66 -6.16 -3.25
N SER A 59 -6.85 -4.89 -3.58
CA SER A 59 -6.97 -3.81 -2.61
C SER A 59 -8.41 -3.65 -2.14
N LYS A 60 -8.60 -3.32 -0.85
CA LYS A 60 -9.91 -2.96 -0.28
C LYS A 60 -10.30 -1.50 -0.54
N VAL A 61 -9.37 -0.69 -1.08
CA VAL A 61 -9.60 0.74 -1.37
C VAL A 61 -10.83 0.98 -2.24
N PRO A 62 -11.09 0.26 -3.35
CA PRO A 62 -12.26 0.52 -4.19
C PRO A 62 -13.60 0.38 -3.44
N LEU A 63 -13.69 -0.53 -2.48
CA LEU A 63 -14.89 -0.71 -1.66
C LEU A 63 -15.09 0.48 -0.71
N LEU A 64 -14.02 0.99 -0.12
CA LEU A 64 -14.07 2.19 0.72
C LEU A 64 -14.48 3.42 -0.10
N VAL A 65 -13.97 3.56 -1.31
CA VAL A 65 -14.35 4.64 -2.24
C VAL A 65 -15.84 4.57 -2.58
N LEU A 66 -16.35 3.37 -2.90
CA LEU A 66 -17.77 3.18 -3.17
C LEU A 66 -18.64 3.58 -1.98
N ALA A 67 -18.29 3.12 -0.78
CA ALA A 67 -19.00 3.48 0.44
C ALA A 67 -18.97 4.99 0.71
N GLY A 68 -17.81 5.63 0.56
CA GLY A 68 -17.65 7.08 0.70
C GLY A 68 -18.47 7.86 -0.32
N ALA A 69 -18.45 7.45 -1.59
CA ALA A 69 -19.20 8.10 -2.65
C ALA A 69 -20.72 7.98 -2.45
N LEU A 70 -21.22 6.81 -2.03
CA LEU A 70 -22.63 6.63 -1.72
C LEU A 70 -23.06 7.46 -0.51
N ALA A 71 -22.25 7.50 0.55
CA ALA A 71 -22.51 8.36 1.71
C ALA A 71 -22.53 9.84 1.29
N GLY A 72 -21.63 10.27 0.40
CA GLY A 72 -21.57 11.62 -0.13
C GLY A 72 -22.77 11.98 -0.99
N ALA A 73 -23.19 11.07 -1.88
CA ALA A 73 -24.38 11.25 -2.69
C ALA A 73 -25.65 11.35 -1.82
N CYS A 74 -25.84 10.40 -0.90
CA CYS A 74 -26.99 10.42 0.01
C CYS A 74 -26.99 11.66 0.91
N GLY A 75 -25.82 12.07 1.42
CA GLY A 75 -25.66 13.26 2.25
C GLY A 75 -25.93 14.55 1.48
N GLY A 76 -25.36 14.71 0.30
CA GLY A 76 -25.54 15.90 -0.55
C GLY A 76 -26.98 16.05 -1.03
N PHE A 77 -27.58 14.97 -1.53
CA PHE A 77 -28.99 14.98 -1.94
C PHE A 77 -29.93 15.18 -0.74
N GLY A 78 -29.67 14.49 0.37
CA GLY A 78 -30.46 14.59 1.61
C GLY A 78 -30.43 16.00 2.20
N LEU A 79 -29.28 16.66 2.19
CA LEU A 79 -29.14 18.05 2.65
C LEU A 79 -29.88 19.03 1.73
N ALA A 80 -29.80 18.85 0.41
CA ALA A 80 -30.53 19.67 -0.55
C ALA A 80 -32.06 19.52 -0.40
N TYR A 81 -32.53 18.28 -0.21
CA TYR A 81 -33.92 17.99 0.08
C TYR A 81 -34.38 18.61 1.40
N TRP A 82 -33.63 18.39 2.48
CA TRP A 82 -33.98 18.88 3.81
C TRP A 82 -34.07 20.42 3.83
N SER A 83 -33.07 21.11 3.27
CA SER A 83 -33.06 22.58 3.23
C SER A 83 -34.18 23.16 2.37
N SER A 84 -34.41 22.61 1.16
CA SER A 84 -35.32 23.21 0.17
C SER A 84 -36.79 22.83 0.37
N VAL A 85 -37.07 21.69 1.02
CA VAL A 85 -38.42 21.13 1.13
C VAL A 85 -38.94 21.14 2.56
N VAL A 86 -38.08 20.87 3.55
CA VAL A 86 -38.50 20.66 4.95
C VAL A 86 -38.25 21.91 5.78
N GLU A 87 -36.99 22.36 5.86
CA GLU A 87 -36.57 23.40 6.81
C GLU A 87 -37.05 24.80 6.38
N TYR A 88 -36.76 25.18 5.12
CA TYR A 88 -37.05 26.54 4.67
C TYR A 88 -37.40 26.59 3.18
N PRO A 89 -38.65 26.21 2.80
CA PRO A 89 -39.09 26.23 1.42
C PRO A 89 -39.25 27.67 0.91
N ILE A 90 -38.41 28.07 -0.03
CA ILE A 90 -38.45 29.39 -0.70
C ILE A 90 -38.96 29.22 -2.13
N ASN A 91 -39.84 30.12 -2.56
CA ASN A 91 -40.19 30.24 -3.99
C ASN A 91 -39.07 30.98 -4.74
N ILE A 92 -38.26 30.23 -5.50
CA ILE A 92 -37.19 30.76 -6.35
C ILE A 92 -37.60 30.61 -7.82
N GLY A 93 -38.01 31.72 -8.44
CA GLY A 93 -38.35 31.76 -9.86
C GLY A 93 -39.54 30.88 -10.25
N GLY A 94 -40.49 30.62 -9.34
CA GLY A 94 -41.68 29.83 -9.59
C GLY A 94 -41.45 28.32 -9.74
N ARG A 95 -40.24 27.83 -9.43
CA ARG A 95 -39.89 26.41 -9.56
C ARG A 95 -40.49 25.59 -8.41
N PRO A 96 -40.77 24.29 -8.64
CA PRO A 96 -41.15 23.38 -7.55
C PRO A 96 -40.06 23.33 -6.48
N THR A 97 -40.46 23.28 -5.20
CA THR A 97 -39.53 23.13 -4.07
C THR A 97 -38.72 21.83 -4.19
N PHE A 98 -39.32 20.77 -4.73
CA PHE A 98 -38.62 19.55 -5.13
C PHE A 98 -38.05 19.65 -6.55
N SER A 99 -36.94 20.38 -6.71
CA SER A 99 -36.22 20.56 -7.97
C SER A 99 -35.01 19.61 -8.09
N TRP A 100 -35.26 18.30 -8.02
CA TRP A 100 -34.21 17.28 -8.00
C TRP A 100 -33.16 17.37 -9.14
N PRO A 101 -33.48 17.80 -10.39
CA PRO A 101 -32.47 17.93 -11.43
C PRO A 101 -31.42 19.01 -11.11
N ALA A 102 -31.81 20.07 -10.40
CA ALA A 102 -30.91 21.14 -10.01
C ALA A 102 -29.92 20.70 -8.91
N TRP A 103 -30.22 19.62 -8.18
CA TRP A 103 -29.38 19.10 -7.11
C TRP A 103 -28.38 18.04 -7.58
N ILE A 104 -28.50 17.55 -8.82
CA ILE A 104 -27.58 16.56 -9.39
C ILE A 104 -26.13 17.05 -9.34
N PRO A 105 -25.78 18.29 -9.75
CA PRO A 105 -24.40 18.75 -9.68
C PRO A 105 -23.84 18.74 -8.25
N VAL A 106 -24.61 19.23 -7.27
CA VAL A 106 -24.19 19.23 -5.86
C VAL A 106 -24.03 17.80 -5.32
N THR A 107 -24.97 16.92 -5.64
CA THR A 107 -24.93 15.51 -5.24
C THR A 107 -23.71 14.80 -5.81
N PHE A 108 -23.40 15.06 -7.08
CA PHE A 108 -22.21 14.53 -7.77
C PHE A 108 -20.93 15.03 -7.10
N GLU A 109 -20.79 16.33 -6.85
CA GLU A 109 -19.61 16.88 -6.18
C GLU A 109 -19.44 16.32 -4.76
N CYS A 110 -20.51 16.15 -3.99
CA CYS A 110 -20.44 15.52 -2.67
C CYS A 110 -20.00 14.05 -2.75
N ALA A 111 -20.47 13.31 -3.77
CA ALA A 111 -20.05 11.94 -4.00
C ALA A 111 -18.56 11.85 -4.37
N VAL A 112 -18.09 12.70 -5.27
CA VAL A 112 -16.68 12.77 -5.68
C VAL A 112 -15.79 13.18 -4.50
N LEU A 113 -16.21 14.18 -3.70
CA LEU A 113 -15.48 14.64 -2.52
C LEU A 113 -15.30 13.53 -1.48
N LEU A 114 -16.40 12.90 -1.04
CA LEU A 114 -16.29 11.84 -0.02
C LEU A 114 -15.67 10.56 -0.58
N GLY A 115 -15.88 10.24 -1.86
CA GLY A 115 -15.19 9.13 -2.53
C GLY A 115 -13.68 9.35 -2.61
N GLY A 116 -13.23 10.55 -2.97
CA GLY A 116 -11.82 10.93 -3.02
C GLY A 116 -11.17 10.94 -1.64
N LEU A 117 -11.85 11.46 -0.62
CA LEU A 117 -11.37 11.39 0.77
C LEU A 117 -11.26 9.95 1.26
N ALA A 118 -12.26 9.10 0.97
CA ALA A 118 -12.21 7.68 1.30
C ALA A 118 -11.07 6.95 0.56
N ALA A 119 -10.75 7.35 -0.68
CA ALA A 119 -9.61 6.82 -1.42
C ALA A 119 -8.28 7.15 -0.72
N ALA A 120 -8.06 8.43 -0.41
CA ALA A 120 -6.82 8.91 0.21
C ALA A 120 -6.63 8.31 1.61
N ILE A 121 -7.65 8.42 2.47
CA ILE A 121 -7.60 7.89 3.84
C ILE A 121 -7.52 6.36 3.80
N GLY A 122 -8.29 5.70 2.93
CA GLY A 122 -8.28 4.26 2.77
C GLY A 122 -6.91 3.73 2.35
N MET A 123 -6.25 4.39 1.41
CA MET A 123 -4.89 4.04 0.98
C MET A 123 -3.88 4.17 2.13
N ILE A 124 -3.91 5.29 2.86
CA ILE A 124 -3.03 5.54 4.01
C ILE A 124 -3.23 4.45 5.08
N LEU A 125 -4.48 4.20 5.49
CA LEU A 125 -4.78 3.25 6.56
C LEU A 125 -4.49 1.80 6.16
N LEU A 126 -4.80 1.39 4.93
CA LEU A 126 -4.56 0.02 4.47
C LEU A 126 -3.08 -0.28 4.27
N ASN A 127 -2.28 0.73 3.92
CA ASN A 127 -0.83 0.63 3.86
C ASN A 127 -0.16 0.87 5.23
N ARG A 128 -0.93 1.00 6.32
CA ARG A 128 -0.45 1.24 7.69
C ARG A 128 0.39 2.51 7.86
N LEU A 129 0.12 3.52 7.03
CA LEU A 129 0.73 4.83 7.14
C LEU A 129 -0.05 5.69 8.15
N PRO A 130 0.61 6.62 8.88
CA PRO A 130 2.03 6.95 8.81
C PRO A 130 2.91 5.95 9.55
N GLN A 131 3.90 5.40 8.84
CA GLN A 131 4.95 4.55 9.41
C GLN A 131 6.29 5.28 9.29
N PRO A 132 6.63 6.15 10.26
CA PRO A 132 7.86 6.96 10.19
C PRO A 132 9.13 6.12 10.30
N TYR A 133 9.02 4.91 10.86
CA TYR A 133 10.13 3.97 10.98
C TYR A 133 9.74 2.59 10.44
N HIS A 134 10.58 2.05 9.57
CA HIS A 134 10.53 0.68 9.05
C HIS A 134 11.96 0.10 9.09
N PRO A 135 12.17 -1.12 9.60
CA PRO A 135 13.51 -1.70 9.79
C PRO A 135 14.42 -1.69 8.54
N VAL A 136 13.85 -1.85 7.34
CA VAL A 136 14.58 -1.76 6.05
C VAL A 136 15.36 -0.45 5.86
N PHE A 137 14.99 0.63 6.55
CA PHE A 137 15.76 1.89 6.52
C PHE A 137 17.11 1.80 7.26
N ASN A 138 17.34 0.77 8.09
CA ASN A 138 18.64 0.56 8.74
C ASN A 138 19.74 0.17 7.74
N VAL A 139 19.39 -0.29 6.54
CA VAL A 139 20.36 -0.62 5.48
C VAL A 139 20.73 0.64 4.69
N PRO A 140 22.00 1.11 4.72
CA PRO A 140 22.40 2.37 4.08
C PRO A 140 22.14 2.41 2.57
N SER A 141 22.27 1.27 1.88
CA SER A 141 22.01 1.16 0.44
C SER A 141 20.54 1.28 0.08
N PHE A 142 19.62 1.10 1.04
CA PHE A 142 18.17 1.24 0.82
C PHE A 142 17.76 2.66 0.41
N ALA A 143 18.58 3.68 0.68
CA ALA A 143 18.36 5.04 0.16
C ALA A 143 18.29 5.09 -1.38
N ALA A 144 18.83 4.09 -2.08
CA ALA A 144 18.74 3.96 -3.53
C ALA A 144 17.41 3.35 -4.02
N ALA A 145 16.58 2.77 -3.13
CA ALA A 145 15.28 2.18 -3.47
C ALA A 145 14.31 3.19 -4.07
N SER A 146 14.43 4.46 -3.69
CA SER A 146 13.63 5.56 -4.24
C SER A 146 14.31 6.31 -5.39
N ARG A 147 15.47 5.84 -5.87
CA ARG A 147 16.24 6.49 -6.94
C ARG A 147 16.39 5.60 -8.16
N ASP A 148 17.20 4.55 -8.07
CA ASP A 148 17.68 3.80 -9.23
C ASP A 148 18.02 2.33 -8.93
N ARG A 149 17.64 1.81 -7.76
CA ARG A 149 17.90 0.41 -7.36
C ARG A 149 16.63 -0.30 -6.94
N TYR A 150 16.64 -1.62 -7.11
CA TYR A 150 15.51 -2.50 -6.87
C TYR A 150 15.87 -3.47 -5.75
N PHE A 151 14.97 -3.72 -4.81
CA PHE A 151 15.26 -4.57 -3.67
C PHE A 151 14.22 -5.68 -3.52
N LEU A 152 14.69 -6.85 -3.08
CA LEU A 152 13.85 -7.95 -2.63
C LEU A 152 14.19 -8.23 -1.16
N CYS A 153 13.19 -8.19 -0.29
CA CYS A 153 13.30 -8.57 1.11
C CYS A 153 12.61 -9.92 1.31
N ILE A 154 13.30 -10.86 1.94
CA ILE A 154 12.69 -12.06 2.50
C ILE A 154 12.55 -11.80 4.00
N GLU A 155 11.31 -11.75 4.49
CA GLU A 155 11.00 -11.42 5.87
C GLU A 155 11.28 -12.60 6.80
N ALA A 156 11.69 -12.29 8.03
CA ALA A 156 11.94 -13.29 9.06
C ALA A 156 10.66 -13.97 9.59
N ASP A 157 9.48 -13.40 9.32
CA ASP A 157 8.17 -14.00 9.62
C ASP A 157 7.81 -15.14 8.65
N ASP A 158 8.62 -15.42 7.62
CA ASP A 158 8.40 -16.59 6.76
C ASP A 158 8.63 -17.91 7.53
N PRO A 159 7.71 -18.90 7.46
CA PRO A 159 7.89 -20.18 8.14
C PRO A 159 9.16 -20.95 7.74
N LYS A 160 9.70 -20.69 6.55
CA LYS A 160 10.91 -21.32 6.02
C LYS A 160 12.17 -20.48 6.31
N PHE A 161 12.04 -19.38 7.03
CA PHE A 161 13.14 -18.45 7.22
C PHE A 161 14.27 -19.02 8.08
N GLU A 162 15.42 -19.17 7.43
CA GLU A 162 16.71 -19.34 8.09
C GLU A 162 17.65 -18.25 7.53
N PRO A 163 18.25 -17.38 8.37
CA PRO A 163 19.05 -16.25 7.91
C PRO A 163 20.17 -16.64 6.93
N ARG A 164 20.88 -17.75 7.21
CA ARG A 164 21.98 -18.23 6.38
C ARG A 164 21.48 -18.74 5.03
N ALA A 165 20.45 -19.59 5.04
CA ALA A 165 19.88 -20.13 3.81
C ALA A 165 19.27 -19.03 2.93
N ALA A 166 18.58 -18.05 3.52
CA ALA A 166 18.03 -16.91 2.79
C ALA A 166 19.15 -16.06 2.15
N ARG A 167 20.23 -15.79 2.90
CA ARG A 167 21.38 -15.04 2.39
C ARG A 167 22.13 -15.78 1.29
N GLU A 168 22.38 -17.07 1.46
CA GLU A 168 23.02 -17.90 0.43
C GLU A 168 22.17 -17.97 -0.84
N PHE A 169 20.87 -18.17 -0.67
CA PHE A 169 19.92 -18.17 -1.78
C PHE A 169 19.94 -16.85 -2.55
N LEU A 170 19.79 -15.72 -1.85
CA LEU A 170 19.78 -14.40 -2.46
C LEU A 170 21.11 -14.07 -3.14
N SER A 171 22.24 -14.47 -2.54
CA SER A 171 23.57 -14.30 -3.13
C SER A 171 23.73 -15.07 -4.45
N GLY A 172 23.07 -16.22 -4.59
CA GLY A 172 23.06 -17.01 -5.83
C GLY A 172 22.30 -16.35 -7.00
N LEU A 173 21.54 -15.28 -6.76
CA LEU A 173 20.73 -14.59 -7.77
C LEU A 173 21.46 -13.40 -8.42
N HIS A 174 22.78 -13.30 -8.24
CA HIS A 174 23.63 -12.21 -8.73
C HIS A 174 23.15 -10.80 -8.30
N PRO A 175 22.90 -10.57 -7.00
CA PRO A 175 22.58 -9.25 -6.50
C PRO A 175 23.83 -8.35 -6.54
N LEU A 176 23.62 -7.03 -6.52
CA LEU A 176 24.68 -6.06 -6.30
C LEU A 176 25.17 -6.08 -4.84
N GLU A 177 24.26 -6.34 -3.91
CA GLU A 177 24.53 -6.36 -2.46
C GLU A 177 23.49 -7.23 -1.77
N VAL A 178 23.88 -7.93 -0.71
CA VAL A 178 22.97 -8.63 0.22
C VAL A 178 23.28 -8.19 1.63
N SER A 179 22.26 -7.69 2.32
CA SER A 179 22.37 -7.08 3.65
C SER A 179 21.33 -7.67 4.58
N ASP A 180 21.76 -7.92 5.81
CA ASP A 180 20.87 -8.37 6.88
C ASP A 180 20.14 -7.14 7.43
N VAL A 181 18.82 -7.21 7.57
CA VAL A 181 18.00 -6.11 8.10
C VAL A 181 17.75 -6.35 9.57
N GLU A 182 18.38 -5.56 10.43
CA GLU A 182 18.14 -5.57 11.87
C GLU A 182 16.80 -4.88 12.20
N ASP A 183 16.04 -5.44 13.14
CA ASP A 183 14.78 -4.86 13.66
C ASP A 183 14.99 -3.58 14.49
#